data_AF-A0A380ELP5-F1
#
_entry.id   AF-A0A380ELP5-F1
#
_cell.length_a   1.000
_cell.length_b   1.000
_cell.length_c   1.000
_cell.angle_alpha   90.00
_cell.angle_beta   90.00
_cell.angle_gamma   90.00
#
_symmetry.space_group_name_H-M   'P 1'
#
loop_
_entity.id
_entity.type
_entity.pdbx_description
1 polymer ?
#
loop_
_entity_poly.entity_id
_entity_poly.type
_entity_poly.pdbx_seq_one_letter_code
_entity_poly.pdbx_strand_id
1 'polypeptide(L)'
;MNKNVVIKSLAALTILTSVTGIGTTLVEEVQQTAKAENNVTKVKDTNIFPYTGVVAFKSATGFVVGKNTILTNKHVSKNYKVGDRITAHPNSDKGNCGIYSIKKIINYPGKEDVSVIQVEERAIERGPKGFNFNDNVTPFKYAAGAKAGERIKVIGYPHPYKNKYVLYESTGL
;
A
#
# COMPACT_ATOMS: atom_id res chain seq x y z
N MET A 1 67.54 -23.33 -30.09
CA MET A 1 66.85 -24.62 -29.88
C MET A 1 66.19 -24.50 -28.51
N ASN A 2 64.88 -24.56 -28.26
CA ASN A 2 63.70 -25.14 -28.92
C ASN A 2 62.50 -24.18 -28.68
N LYS A 3 61.61 -24.01 -29.66
CA LYS A 3 60.39 -23.20 -29.55
C LYS A 3 59.33 -23.98 -28.78
N ASN A 4 58.58 -23.35 -27.89
CA ASN A 4 57.23 -23.78 -27.54
C ASN A 4 56.31 -22.56 -27.44
N VAL A 5 55.34 -22.55 -28.34
CA VAL A 5 54.19 -21.66 -28.43
C VAL A 5 53.03 -22.33 -27.71
N VAL A 6 52.32 -21.62 -26.83
CA VAL A 6 50.90 -21.92 -26.54
C VAL A 6 50.11 -20.62 -26.52
N ILE A 7 49.19 -20.53 -27.46
CA ILE A 7 48.14 -19.52 -27.67
C ILE A 7 46.89 -19.96 -26.89
N LYS A 8 46.08 -18.98 -26.45
CA LYS A 8 44.59 -18.95 -26.38
C LYS A 8 44.18 -17.97 -25.29
N SER A 9 43.37 -16.94 -25.45
CA SER A 9 42.70 -16.28 -26.58
C SER A 9 42.03 -15.08 -25.91
N LEU A 10 42.33 -13.87 -26.36
CA LEU A 10 41.65 -12.65 -25.88
C LEU A 10 40.26 -12.63 -26.54
N ALA A 11 39.19 -12.71 -25.75
CA ALA A 11 37.84 -12.46 -26.24
C ALA A 11 37.30 -11.23 -25.51
N ALA A 12 37.48 -10.07 -26.14
CA ALA A 12 36.77 -8.85 -25.78
C ALA A 12 35.29 -9.04 -26.13
N LEU A 13 34.40 -8.82 -25.16
CA LEU A 13 32.96 -8.88 -25.39
C LEU A 13 32.52 -7.60 -26.10
N THR A 14 32.41 -7.67 -27.42
CA THR A 14 31.85 -6.62 -28.27
C THR A 14 30.32 -6.65 -28.14
N ILE A 15 29.73 -5.66 -27.47
CA ILE A 15 28.28 -5.48 -27.48
C ILE A 15 27.92 -4.78 -28.80
N LEU A 16 27.29 -5.53 -29.70
CA LEU A 16 26.78 -5.01 -30.96
C LEU A 16 25.50 -4.20 -30.67
N THR A 17 25.63 -2.88 -30.51
CA THR A 17 24.47 -1.99 -30.55
C THR A 17 24.08 -1.79 -32.01
N SER A 18 23.06 -2.51 -32.49
CA SER A 18 22.43 -2.17 -33.77
C SER A 18 21.64 -0.88 -33.59
N VAL A 19 22.24 0.24 -34.00
CA VAL A 19 21.57 1.52 -34.17
C VAL A 19 20.99 1.55 -35.58
N THR A 20 19.67 1.42 -35.70
CA THR A 20 18.93 1.96 -36.85
C THR A 20 17.60 2.49 -36.34
N GLY A 21 17.55 3.80 -36.12
CA GLY A 21 16.34 4.51 -35.67
C GLY A 21 16.70 5.71 -34.81
N ILE A 22 16.88 6.85 -35.44
CA ILE A 22 17.15 8.15 -34.82
C ILE A 22 15.98 8.50 -33.88
N GLY A 23 16.27 8.69 -32.59
CA GLY A 23 15.30 9.16 -31.61
C GLY A 23 15.77 8.85 -30.20
N THR A 24 16.19 9.88 -29.48
CA THR A 24 16.64 9.86 -28.08
C THR A 24 15.68 9.09 -27.18
N THR A 25 16.07 7.91 -26.69
CA THR A 25 15.32 7.20 -25.66
C THR A 25 15.66 7.81 -24.30
N LEU A 26 14.74 8.63 -23.81
CA LEU A 26 14.66 9.01 -22.41
C LEU A 26 14.63 7.74 -21.57
N VAL A 27 15.47 7.68 -20.54
CA VAL A 27 15.41 6.64 -19.52
C VAL A 27 14.12 6.88 -18.74
N GLU A 28 13.04 6.22 -19.15
CA GLU A 28 11.82 6.15 -18.34
C GLU A 28 12.16 5.42 -17.04
N GLU A 29 12.00 6.11 -15.90
CA GLU A 29 11.83 5.46 -14.61
C GLU A 29 10.79 4.36 -14.79
N VAL A 30 11.18 3.11 -14.55
CA VAL A 30 10.26 1.98 -14.56
C VAL A 30 9.27 2.16 -13.40
N GLN A 31 8.19 2.90 -13.64
CA GLN A 31 6.98 2.78 -12.85
C GLN A 31 6.46 1.36 -13.11
N GLN A 32 6.64 0.49 -12.13
CA GLN A 32 5.94 -0.79 -12.10
C GLN A 32 4.46 -0.52 -11.79
N THR A 33 3.69 -0.16 -12.81
CA THR A 33 2.23 -0.19 -12.73
C THR A 33 1.82 -1.66 -12.88
N ALA A 34 1.37 -2.28 -11.79
CA ALA A 34 0.79 -3.61 -11.86
C ALA A 34 -0.33 -3.64 -12.92
N LYS A 35 -0.33 -4.66 -13.80
CA LYS A 35 -1.45 -4.86 -14.73
C LYS A 35 -2.72 -5.07 -13.92
N ALA A 36 -3.76 -4.30 -14.21
CA ALA A 36 -5.06 -4.46 -13.57
C ALA A 36 -5.69 -5.78 -14.02
N GLU A 37 -5.47 -6.84 -13.24
CA GLU A 37 -6.31 -8.03 -13.33
C GLU A 37 -7.74 -7.64 -12.95
N ASN A 38 -8.74 -8.09 -13.71
CA ASN A 38 -10.15 -7.76 -13.47
C ASN A 38 -10.75 -8.63 -12.33
N ASN A 39 -9.99 -8.75 -11.24
CA ASN A 39 -10.23 -9.67 -10.12
C ASN A 39 -10.71 -8.91 -8.87
N VAL A 40 -11.46 -7.82 -9.07
CA VAL A 40 -11.97 -6.98 -7.99
C VAL A 40 -13.27 -7.55 -7.44
N THR A 41 -13.31 -7.84 -6.14
CA THR A 41 -14.52 -8.32 -5.46
C THR A 41 -14.89 -7.43 -4.28
N LYS A 42 -16.20 -7.30 -4.04
CA LYS A 42 -16.74 -6.61 -2.86
C LYS A 42 -16.57 -7.48 -1.62
N VAL A 43 -15.97 -6.93 -0.57
CA VAL A 43 -15.84 -7.61 0.72
C VAL A 43 -17.20 -7.60 1.44
N LYS A 44 -17.71 -8.79 1.75
CA LYS A 44 -19.05 -8.94 2.36
C LYS A 44 -19.05 -8.66 3.86
N ASP A 45 -17.98 -9.04 4.55
CA ASP A 45 -17.80 -8.86 5.99
C ASP A 45 -16.41 -8.27 6.26
N THR A 46 -16.37 -7.06 6.83
CA THR A 46 -15.14 -6.32 7.14
C THR A 46 -14.69 -6.55 8.58
N ASN A 47 -15.46 -7.27 9.40
CA ASN A 47 -15.17 -7.53 10.81
C ASN A 47 -14.24 -8.74 11.05
N ILE A 48 -13.70 -9.31 9.98
CA ILE A 48 -12.73 -10.41 10.01
C ILE A 48 -11.38 -9.97 9.44
N PHE A 49 -10.28 -10.52 9.97
CA PHE A 49 -8.96 -10.30 9.41
C PHE A 49 -8.87 -10.93 8.00
N PRO A 50 -8.27 -10.27 6.99
CA PRO A 50 -7.41 -9.08 7.05
C PRO A 50 -8.11 -7.72 7.07
N TYR A 51 -9.43 -7.68 6.88
CA TYR A 51 -10.18 -6.44 6.66
C TYR A 51 -10.25 -5.55 7.90
N THR A 52 -10.20 -6.14 9.10
CA THR A 52 -10.13 -5.39 10.39
C THR A 52 -8.86 -4.55 10.53
N GLY A 53 -7.85 -4.77 9.69
CA GLY A 53 -6.63 -3.97 9.64
C GLY A 53 -6.74 -2.76 8.71
N VAL A 54 -7.85 -2.55 8.00
CA VAL A 54 -8.00 -1.48 7.00
C VAL A 54 -8.82 -0.32 7.58
N VAL A 55 -8.44 0.91 7.26
CA VAL A 55 -9.18 2.12 7.66
C VAL A 55 -9.56 2.96 6.46
N ALA A 56 -10.67 3.67 6.58
CA ALA A 56 -11.14 4.62 5.58
C ALA A 56 -10.80 6.05 6.00
N PHE A 57 -10.31 6.79 5.03
CA PHE A 57 -10.33 8.25 5.01
C PHE A 57 -11.49 8.70 4.11
N LYS A 58 -11.89 9.99 4.17
CA LYS A 58 -12.97 10.54 3.34
C LYS A 58 -12.75 10.31 1.84
N SER A 59 -11.49 10.25 1.41
CA SER A 59 -11.08 10.13 0.01
C SER A 59 -10.04 9.05 -0.27
N ALA A 60 -9.65 8.25 0.73
CA ALA A 60 -8.49 7.36 0.61
C ALA A 60 -8.56 6.17 1.59
N THR A 61 -7.51 5.35 1.57
CA THR A 61 -7.34 4.16 2.42
C THR A 61 -6.06 4.27 3.25
N GLY A 62 -6.05 3.65 4.43
CA GLY A 62 -4.84 3.31 5.17
C GLY A 62 -4.99 1.95 5.85
N PHE A 63 -3.95 1.51 6.56
CA PHE A 63 -4.00 0.25 7.29
C PHE A 63 -3.21 0.29 8.60
N VAL A 64 -3.60 -0.53 9.55
CA VAL A 64 -3.03 -0.57 10.91
C VAL A 64 -1.73 -1.36 10.91
N VAL A 65 -0.69 -0.78 11.52
CA VAL A 65 0.65 -1.39 11.64
C VAL A 65 1.07 -1.61 13.10
N GLY A 66 0.32 -1.09 14.06
CA GLY A 66 0.61 -1.25 15.47
C GLY A 66 -0.35 -0.48 16.37
N LYS A 67 -0.01 -0.39 17.66
CA LYS A 67 -0.83 0.32 18.65
C LYS A 67 -1.09 1.76 18.20
N ASN A 68 -2.36 2.13 18.07
CA ASN A 68 -2.81 3.47 17.66
C ASN A 68 -2.14 4.01 16.37
N THR A 69 -1.60 3.13 15.51
CA THR A 69 -0.70 3.53 14.42
C THR A 69 -1.15 2.96 13.09
N ILE A 70 -1.31 3.85 12.12
CA ILE A 70 -1.80 3.59 10.77
C ILE A 70 -0.75 4.04 9.76
N LEU A 71 -0.64 3.33 8.65
CA LEU A 71 0.14 3.73 7.48
C LEU A 71 -0.78 4.16 6.34
N THR A 72 -0.37 5.21 5.63
CA THR A 72 -0.98 5.67 4.37
C THR A 72 0.09 6.38 3.52
N ASN A 73 -0.31 7.04 2.43
CA ASN A 73 0.60 7.77 1.55
C ASN A 73 0.70 9.26 1.95
N LYS A 74 1.79 9.94 1.57
CA LYS A 74 1.94 11.39 1.75
C LYS A 74 0.87 12.15 0.97
N HIS A 75 0.56 11.72 -0.26
CA HIS A 75 -0.47 12.34 -1.07
C HIS A 75 -1.88 12.25 -0.44
N VAL A 76 -2.10 11.28 0.46
CA VAL A 76 -3.30 11.21 1.31
C VAL A 76 -3.15 12.18 2.48
N SER A 77 -2.10 11.99 3.29
CA SER A 77 -1.90 12.71 4.56
C SER A 77 -1.89 14.23 4.43
N LYS A 78 -1.42 14.78 3.30
CA LYS A 78 -1.40 16.24 3.05
C LYS A 78 -2.79 16.88 3.06
N ASN A 79 -3.85 16.09 2.88
CA ASN A 79 -5.24 16.56 2.90
C ASN A 79 -5.90 16.42 4.28
N TYR A 80 -5.16 15.97 5.29
CA TYR A 80 -5.64 15.76 6.66
C TYR A 80 -4.76 16.50 7.66
N LYS A 81 -5.34 16.84 8.81
CA LYS A 81 -4.65 17.46 9.96
C LYS A 81 -5.06 16.79 11.26
N VAL A 82 -4.33 17.10 12.33
CA VAL A 82 -4.69 16.67 13.69
C VAL A 82 -6.14 17.09 14.00
N GLY A 83 -6.91 16.18 14.59
CA GLY A 83 -8.34 16.33 14.86
C GLY A 83 -9.26 15.83 13.74
N ASP A 84 -8.78 15.68 12.50
CA ASP A 84 -9.57 15.08 11.42
C ASP A 84 -9.84 13.59 11.72
N ARG A 85 -10.86 13.02 11.08
CA ARG A 85 -11.41 11.71 11.43
C ARG A 85 -11.03 10.61 10.44
N ILE A 86 -10.81 9.41 10.98
CA ILE A 86 -10.76 8.15 10.22
C ILE A 86 -11.83 7.20 10.74
N THR A 87 -12.23 6.25 9.91
CA THR A 87 -13.22 5.23 10.26
C THR A 87 -12.59 3.84 10.17
N ALA A 88 -12.73 3.04 11.23
CA ALA A 88 -12.21 1.67 11.25
C ALA A 88 -13.09 0.73 10.43
N HIS A 89 -12.51 0.16 9.36
CA HIS A 89 -13.08 -0.82 8.44
C HIS A 89 -14.60 -0.71 8.15
N PRO A 90 -15.10 0.47 7.75
CA PRO A 90 -16.51 0.65 7.40
C PRO A 90 -16.96 -0.28 6.27
N ASN A 91 -18.26 -0.60 6.25
CA ASN A 91 -18.88 -1.37 5.19
C ASN A 91 -20.27 -0.84 4.85
N SER A 92 -20.32 0.37 4.26
CA SER A 92 -21.55 1.07 3.93
C SER A 92 -22.51 1.09 5.14
N ASP A 93 -23.75 0.66 4.93
CA ASP A 93 -24.82 0.77 5.93
C ASP A 93 -24.77 -0.36 6.96
N LYS A 94 -23.83 -1.32 6.82
CA LYS A 94 -23.58 -2.36 7.83
C LYS A 94 -22.82 -1.83 9.05
N GLY A 95 -22.45 -0.55 9.05
CA GLY A 95 -21.76 0.11 10.14
C GLY A 95 -20.23 0.10 9.98
N ASN A 96 -19.56 0.40 11.09
CA ASN A 96 -18.11 0.49 11.20
C ASN A 96 -17.67 0.13 12.63
N CYS A 97 -16.36 0.02 12.85
CA CYS A 97 -15.79 -0.31 14.17
C CYS A 97 -15.18 0.90 14.89
N GLY A 98 -15.85 2.03 14.73
CA GLY A 98 -15.57 3.27 15.42
C GLY A 98 -14.94 4.34 14.54
N ILE A 99 -15.10 5.58 15.01
CA ILE A 99 -14.54 6.78 14.41
C ILE A 99 -13.49 7.36 15.36
N TYR A 100 -12.30 7.64 14.84
CA TYR A 100 -11.14 8.05 15.64
C TYR A 100 -10.55 9.35 15.08
N SER A 101 -10.11 10.25 15.96
CA SER A 101 -9.40 11.46 15.57
C SER A 101 -7.92 11.18 15.34
N ILE A 102 -7.36 11.84 14.33
CA ILE A 102 -5.92 11.88 14.09
C ILE A 102 -5.26 12.69 15.21
N LYS A 103 -4.26 12.08 15.84
CA LYS A 103 -3.44 12.68 16.89
C LYS A 103 -2.14 13.27 16.35
N LYS A 104 -1.50 12.57 15.41
CA LYS A 104 -0.20 12.96 14.85
C LYS A 104 -0.04 12.43 13.44
N ILE A 105 0.62 13.21 12.58
CA ILE A 105 0.99 12.84 11.21
C ILE A 105 2.50 12.97 11.09
N ILE A 106 3.15 11.94 10.55
CA ILE A 106 4.61 11.83 10.43
C ILE A 106 4.92 11.35 9.01
N ASN A 107 5.27 12.29 8.14
CA ASN A 107 5.69 11.97 6.78
C ASN A 107 7.10 11.38 6.79
N TYR A 108 7.33 10.36 5.95
CA TYR A 108 8.67 9.82 5.77
C TYR A 108 9.60 10.89 5.19
N PRO A 109 10.81 11.10 5.73
CA PRO A 109 11.72 12.17 5.27
C PRO A 109 12.31 11.92 3.87
N GLY A 110 12.34 10.66 3.40
CA GLY A 110 12.83 10.32 2.06
C GLY A 110 11.83 10.67 0.93
N LYS A 111 12.10 10.22 -0.29
CA LYS A 111 11.27 10.51 -1.47
C LYS A 111 10.00 9.65 -1.54
N GLU A 112 10.00 8.51 -0.85
CA GLU A 112 8.96 7.50 -0.86
C GLU A 112 7.63 8.07 -0.35
N ASP A 113 6.54 7.67 -0.99
CA ASP A 113 5.21 8.19 -0.71
C ASP A 113 4.55 7.49 0.48
N VAL A 114 5.15 7.64 1.66
CA VAL A 114 4.74 6.98 2.91
C VAL A 114 4.55 7.99 4.03
N SER A 115 3.48 7.82 4.80
CA SER A 115 3.15 8.61 5.97
C SER A 115 2.58 7.73 7.09
N VAL A 116 3.07 7.95 8.31
CA VAL A 116 2.56 7.34 9.53
C VAL A 116 1.56 8.29 10.18
N ILE A 117 0.40 7.77 10.55
CA ILE A 117 -0.65 8.50 11.26
C ILE A 117 -0.90 7.81 12.59
N GLN A 118 -0.81 8.56 13.68
CA GLN A 118 -1.25 8.13 14.99
C GLN A 118 -2.65 8.66 15.26
N VAL A 119 -3.50 7.83 15.86
CA VAL A 119 -4.87 8.18 16.24
C VAL A 119 -5.01 8.24 17.76
N GLU A 120 -6.01 8.96 18.24
CA GLU A 120 -6.41 8.83 19.64
C GLU A 120 -6.95 7.43 19.91
N GLU A 121 -6.55 6.86 21.05
CA GLU A 121 -6.94 5.50 21.43
C GLU A 121 -8.44 5.39 21.73
N ARG A 122 -9.01 6.46 22.28
CA ARG A 122 -10.44 6.53 22.59
C ARG A 122 -11.21 7.06 21.38
N ALA A 123 -12.18 6.29 20.92
CA ALA A 123 -13.04 6.63 19.80
C ALA A 123 -13.93 7.85 20.11
N ILE A 124 -14.23 8.62 19.07
CA ILE A 124 -15.31 9.62 19.05
C ILE A 124 -16.66 8.89 19.05
N GLU A 125 -16.78 7.89 18.17
CA GLU A 125 -17.92 6.98 18.10
C GLU A 125 -17.42 5.56 18.32
N ARG A 126 -18.01 4.84 19.27
CA ARG A 126 -17.56 3.49 19.66
C ARG A 126 -17.76 2.47 18.55
N GLY A 127 -16.88 1.48 18.49
CA GLY A 127 -17.11 0.26 17.75
C GLY A 127 -17.89 -0.79 18.57
N PRO A 128 -18.17 -1.95 17.96
CA PRO A 128 -18.79 -3.09 18.64
C PRO A 128 -18.00 -3.55 19.87
N LYS A 129 -16.66 -3.47 19.83
CA LYS A 129 -15.77 -3.87 20.93
C LYS A 129 -15.46 -2.73 21.91
N GLY A 130 -16.21 -1.62 21.85
CA GLY A 130 -16.08 -0.50 22.76
C GLY A 130 -15.31 0.68 22.16
N PHE A 131 -14.77 1.54 23.04
CA PHE A 131 -14.14 2.80 22.65
C PHE A 131 -12.66 2.68 22.32
N ASN A 132 -11.98 1.57 22.63
CA ASN A 132 -10.55 1.44 22.36
C ASN A 132 -10.31 1.10 20.89
N PHE A 133 -9.46 1.87 20.22
CA PHE A 133 -9.04 1.62 18.84
C PHE A 133 -8.47 0.22 18.66
N ASN A 134 -7.56 -0.18 19.54
CA ASN A 134 -6.78 -1.42 19.41
C ASN A 134 -7.64 -2.68 19.61
N ASP A 135 -8.74 -2.58 20.35
CA ASP A 135 -9.68 -3.70 20.51
C ASP A 135 -10.48 -3.93 19.21
N ASN A 136 -10.74 -2.86 18.46
CA ASN A 136 -11.58 -2.85 17.27
C ASN A 136 -10.83 -3.17 15.96
N VAL A 137 -9.51 -3.19 15.96
CA VAL A 137 -8.69 -3.40 14.74
C VAL A 137 -7.67 -4.52 14.92
N THR A 138 -7.02 -4.93 13.83
CA THR A 138 -5.95 -5.93 13.87
C THR A 138 -4.78 -5.48 12.99
N PRO A 139 -3.58 -5.27 13.54
CA PRO A 139 -2.44 -4.79 12.76
C PRO A 139 -1.93 -5.85 11.77
N PHE A 140 -1.45 -5.40 10.61
CA PHE A 140 -0.71 -6.25 9.68
C PHE A 140 0.71 -6.54 10.18
N LYS A 141 1.20 -7.73 9.87
CA LYS A 141 2.61 -8.10 10.05
C LYS A 141 3.37 -7.82 8.76
N TYR A 142 4.62 -7.41 8.87
CA TYR A 142 5.51 -7.33 7.71
C TYR A 142 5.77 -8.71 7.14
N ALA A 143 5.73 -8.82 5.81
CA ALA A 143 6.24 -10.00 5.11
C ALA A 143 7.78 -10.02 5.20
N ALA A 144 8.37 -11.21 5.14
CA ALA A 144 9.84 -11.36 5.10
C ALA A 144 10.46 -10.82 3.79
N GLY A 145 9.64 -10.66 2.75
CA GLY A 145 10.00 -10.15 1.44
C GLY A 145 8.85 -10.38 0.46
N ALA A 146 9.05 -9.98 -0.78
CA ALA A 146 8.17 -10.29 -1.90
C ALA A 146 9.03 -10.57 -3.14
N LYS A 147 8.57 -11.45 -4.04
CA LYS A 147 9.23 -11.76 -5.31
C LYS A 147 8.28 -11.50 -6.48
N ALA A 148 8.85 -11.21 -7.65
CA ALA A 148 8.07 -11.04 -8.87
C ALA A 148 7.29 -12.32 -9.20
N GLY A 149 6.00 -12.17 -9.56
CA GLY A 149 5.09 -13.28 -9.85
C GLY A 149 4.44 -13.92 -8.62
N GLU A 150 4.74 -13.45 -7.41
CA GLU A 150 4.00 -13.84 -6.21
C GLU A 150 2.61 -13.20 -6.20
N ARG A 151 1.59 -14.02 -5.95
CA ARG A 151 0.21 -13.51 -5.85
C ARG A 151 0.07 -12.58 -4.65
N ILE A 152 -0.40 -11.37 -4.91
CA ILE A 152 -0.71 -10.37 -3.89
C ILE A 152 -2.20 -10.03 -3.89
N LYS A 153 -2.65 -9.41 -2.80
CA LYS A 153 -3.97 -8.78 -2.74
C LYS A 153 -3.87 -7.32 -2.31
N VAL A 154 -4.65 -6.47 -2.97
CA VAL A 154 -4.84 -5.06 -2.61
C VAL A 154 -6.24 -4.92 -2.04
N ILE A 155 -6.33 -4.42 -0.81
CA ILE A 155 -7.59 -4.21 -0.10
C ILE A 155 -7.73 -2.71 0.17
N GLY A 156 -8.89 -2.14 -0.16
CA GLY A 156 -9.14 -0.73 0.14
C GLY A 156 -10.50 -0.23 -0.29
N TYR A 157 -10.65 1.09 -0.18
CA TYR A 157 -11.84 1.83 -0.53
C TYR A 157 -11.61 2.58 -1.86
N PRO A 158 -11.82 1.96 -3.02
CA PRO A 158 -11.82 2.68 -4.29
C PRO A 158 -12.99 3.67 -4.29
N HIS A 159 -12.71 4.96 -4.46
CA HIS A 159 -13.73 6.03 -4.48
C HIS A 159 -14.71 5.98 -3.28
N PRO A 160 -14.25 6.12 -2.03
CA PRO A 160 -15.04 5.84 -0.83
C PRO A 160 -16.38 6.60 -0.81
N TYR A 161 -16.39 7.89 -1.19
CA TYR A 161 -17.62 8.67 -1.23
C TYR A 161 -18.63 8.16 -2.28
N LYS A 162 -18.17 7.82 -3.49
CA LYS A 162 -19.04 7.30 -4.56
C LYS A 162 -19.54 5.89 -4.24
N ASN A 163 -18.68 5.07 -3.65
CA ASN A 163 -18.95 3.67 -3.32
C ASN A 163 -19.46 3.49 -1.89
N LYS A 164 -19.94 4.56 -1.23
CA LYS A 164 -20.52 4.55 0.11
C LYS A 164 -19.67 3.77 1.13
N TYR A 165 -18.36 3.93 1.10
CA TYR A 165 -17.41 3.23 1.98
C TYR A 165 -17.58 1.70 1.97
N VAL A 166 -17.88 1.12 0.80
CA VAL A 166 -17.77 -0.33 0.57
C VAL A 166 -16.30 -0.69 0.38
N LEU A 167 -15.85 -1.71 1.11
CA LEU A 167 -14.50 -2.26 0.97
C LEU A 167 -14.42 -3.25 -0.20
N TYR A 168 -13.34 -3.17 -0.97
CA TYR A 168 -13.05 -4.08 -2.07
C TYR A 168 -11.70 -4.74 -1.87
N GLU A 169 -11.54 -5.95 -2.39
CA GLU A 169 -10.25 -6.60 -2.56
C GLU A 169 -10.03 -6.93 -4.05
N SER A 170 -8.77 -6.87 -4.47
CA SER A 170 -8.32 -7.31 -5.79
C SER A 170 -7.11 -8.21 -5.64
N THR A 171 -7.03 -9.27 -6.43
CA THR A 171 -5.82 -10.11 -6.51
C THR A 171 -5.03 -9.78 -7.77
N GLY A 172 -3.69 -9.83 -7.67
CA GLY A 172 -2.78 -9.66 -8.81
C GLY A 172 -1.59 -10.61 -8.73
N LEU A 173 -0.90 -10.77 -9.87
CA LEU A 173 0.38 -11.47 -10.06
C LEU A 173 1.56 -10.50 -10.19
#